data_AF-A0A535P8W9-F1
#
_entry.id   AF-A0A535P8W9-F1
#
_cell.length_a   1.000
_cell.length_b   1.000
_cell.length_c   1.000
_cell.angle_alpha   90.00
_cell.angle_beta   90.00
_cell.angle_gamma   90.00
#
_symmetry.space_group_name_H-M   'P 1'
#
loop_
_entity.id
_entity.type
_entity.pdbx_description
1 polymer ?
#
loop_
_entity_poly.entity_id
_entity_poly.type
_entity_poly.pdbx_seq_one_letter_code
_entity_poly.pdbx_strand_id
1 'polypeptide(L)' 'MATIDDMLEAARRNLVRLTPEHAFVEQLGGAVLVDTRTLDQRRRGGEVPNALVIDRNVLEWRLDPTSPDRIPQATGDAV' A
#
# COMPACT_ATOMS: atom_id res chain seq x y z
N MET A 1 27.25 -0.08 9.45
CA MET A 1 26.18 -0.75 8.67
C MET A 1 24.88 -0.43 9.36
N ALA A 2 23.88 0.07 8.63
CA ALA A 2 22.59 0.42 9.23
C ALA A 2 21.85 -0.86 9.66
N THR A 3 21.17 -0.81 10.81
CA THR A 3 20.29 -1.88 11.29
C THR A 3 18.95 -1.84 10.54
N ILE A 4 18.14 -2.90 10.69
CA ILE A 4 16.76 -2.90 10.17
C ILE A 4 15.95 -1.75 10.78
N ASP A 5 16.13 -1.46 12.06
CA ASP A 5 15.42 -0.37 12.73
C ASP A 5 15.83 0.99 12.15
N ASP A 6 17.11 1.21 11.87
CA ASP A 6 17.59 2.42 11.21
C ASP A 6 16.95 2.62 9.82
N MET A 7 16.81 1.54 9.06
CA MET A 7 16.18 1.56 7.73
C MET A 7 14.67 1.85 7.83
N LEU A 8 13.97 1.23 8.78
CA LEU A 8 12.55 1.45 9.01
C LEU A 8 12.27 2.88 9.47
N GLU A 9 13.06 3.40 10.40
CA GLU A 9 12.93 4.78 10.85
C GLU A 9 13.19 5.77 9.71
N ALA A 10 14.20 5.52 8.87
CA ALA A 10 14.44 6.35 7.70
C ALA A 10 13.27 6.38 6.71
N ALA A 11 12.66 5.23 6.43
CA ALA A 11 11.49 5.16 5.56
C ALA A 11 10.26 5.85 6.16
N ARG A 12 10.03 5.68 7.47
CA ARG A 12 8.87 6.25 8.17
C ARG A 12 8.88 7.77 8.23
N ARG A 13 10.05 8.41 8.27
CA ARG A 13 10.17 9.88 8.33
C ARG A 13 9.48 10.61 7.17
N ASN A 14 9.32 9.96 6.03
CA ASN A 14 8.73 10.56 4.84
C ASN A 14 7.25 10.16 4.62
N LEU A 15 6.65 9.46 5.59
CA LEU A 15 5.29 8.94 5.48
C LEU A 15 4.39 9.55 6.55
N VAL A 16 3.18 9.97 6.16
CA VAL A 16 2.12 10.32 7.11
C VAL A 16 1.50 9.02 7.61
N ARG A 17 1.70 8.69 8.88
CA ARG A 17 1.12 7.47 9.47
C ARG A 17 -0.29 7.75 9.97
N LEU A 18 -1.28 7.17 9.30
CA LEU A 18 -2.68 7.25 9.67
C LEU A 18 -3.03 6.22 10.77
N THR A 19 -3.99 6.57 11.63
CA THR A 19 -4.68 5.59 12.48
C THR A 19 -5.69 4.80 11.63
N PRO A 20 -6.23 3.66 12.12
CA PRO A 20 -7.29 2.95 11.41
C PRO A 20 -8.51 3.82 11.09
N GLU A 21 -8.92 4.70 12.00
CA GLU A 21 -10.07 5.60 11.83
C GLU A 21 -9.77 6.66 10.75
N HIS A 22 -8.58 7.26 10.76
CA HIS A 22 -8.17 8.18 9.72
C HIS A 22 -8.11 7.49 8.34
N ALA A 23 -7.55 6.28 8.27
CA ALA A 23 -7.49 5.52 7.02
C ALA A 23 -8.89 5.21 6.47
N PHE A 24 -9.85 4.89 7.35
CA PHE A 24 -11.24 4.69 6.96
C PHE A 24 -11.87 5.98 6.41
N VAL A 25 -11.65 7.13 7.06
CA VAL A 25 -12.12 8.44 6.58
C VAL A 25 -11.53 8.80 5.22
N GLU A 26 -10.22 8.61 5.03
CA GLU A 26 -9.57 8.84 3.74
C GLU A 26 -10.14 7.93 2.64
N GLN A 27 -10.39 6.65 2.95
CA GLN A 27 -10.99 5.71 2.01
C GLN A 27 -12.41 6.15 1.60
N LEU A 28 -13.21 6.65 2.54
CA LEU A 28 -14.51 7.26 2.24
C LEU A 28 -14.39 8.55 1.40
N GLY A 29 -13.29 9.28 1.56
CA GLY A 29 -12.92 10.44 0.75
C GLY A 29 -12.42 10.10 -0.66
N GLY A 30 -12.32 8.82 -1.01
CA GLY A 30 -11.88 8.34 -2.32
C GLY A 30 -10.41 7.93 -2.38
N ALA A 31 -9.68 7.92 -1.26
CA ALA A 31 -8.34 7.38 -1.22
C ALA A 31 -8.34 5.87 -1.50
N VAL A 32 -7.28 5.38 -2.16
CA VAL A 32 -7.10 3.96 -2.44
C VAL A 32 -6.34 3.32 -1.29
N LEU A 33 -6.98 2.41 -0.57
CA LEU A 33 -6.32 1.58 0.43
C LEU A 33 -5.71 0.35 -0.24
N VAL A 34 -4.41 0.12 -0.06
CA VAL A 34 -3.69 -1.03 -0.63
C VAL A 34 -3.27 -1.99 0.48
N ASP A 35 -3.74 -3.24 0.40
CA ASP A 35 -3.35 -4.32 1.29
C ASP A 35 -2.20 -5.13 0.66
N THR A 36 -1.01 -5.00 1.25
CA THR A 36 0.21 -5.65 0.77
C THR A 36 0.54 -6.96 1.47
N ARG A 37 -0.39 -7.45 2.32
CA ARG A 37 -0.23 -8.71 3.04
C ARG A 37 -0.36 -9.91 2.10
N THR A 38 0.35 -10.99 2.46
CA THR A 38 0.20 -12.27 1.78
C THR A 38 -1.20 -12.85 2.00
N LEU A 39 -1.62 -13.79 1.13
CA LEU A 39 -2.90 -14.48 1.28
C LEU A 39 -3.07 -15.13 2.65
N ASP A 40 -2.03 -15.77 3.19
CA ASP A 40 -2.11 -16.45 4.49
C ASP A 40 -2.26 -15.46 5.65
N GLN A 41 -1.64 -14.28 5.56
CA GLN A 41 -1.85 -13.21 6.54
C GLN A 41 -3.29 -12.70 6.52
N ARG A 42 -3.88 -12.50 5.33
CA ARG A 42 -5.27 -12.07 5.17
C ARG A 42 -6.27 -13.14 5.64
N ARG A 43 -6.02 -14.42 5.34
CA ARG A 43 -6.83 -15.54 5.84
C ARG A 43 -6.89 -15.60 7.36
N ARG A 44 -5.79 -15.29 8.05
CA ARG A 44 -5.73 -15.29 9.52
C ARG A 44 -6.30 -14.01 10.14
N GLY A 45 -6.02 -12.86 9.53
CA GLY A 45 -6.31 -11.54 10.10
C GLY A 45 -7.56 -10.85 9.55
N GLY A 46 -8.27 -11.48 8.62
CA GLY A 46 -9.36 -10.86 7.87
C GLY A 46 -8.87 -9.88 6.81
N GLU A 47 -9.82 -9.39 6.03
CA GLU A 47 -9.62 -8.46 4.92
C GLU A 47 -10.26 -7.11 5.25
N VAL A 48 -9.64 -6.03 4.81
CA VAL A 48 -10.24 -4.69 4.94
C VAL A 48 -11.17 -4.46 3.75
N PRO A 49 -12.45 -4.13 3.97
CA PRO A 49 -13.38 -3.85 2.88
C PRO A 49 -12.84 -2.78 1.93
N ASN A 50 -13.08 -2.96 0.63
CA ASN A 50 -12.68 -2.04 -0.44
C ASN A 50 -11.17 -1.76 -0.56
N ALA A 51 -10.32 -2.54 0.11
CA ALA A 51 -8.87 -2.49 -0.11
C ALA A 51 -8.50 -3.20 -1.42
N LEU A 52 -7.60 -2.59 -2.19
CA LEU A 52 -6.94 -3.27 -3.30
C LEU A 52 -5.86 -4.19 -2.75
N VAL A 53 -6.00 -5.48 -3.03
CA VAL A 53 -5.00 -6.46 -2.64
C VAL A 53 -3.89 -6.48 -3.69
N ILE A 54 -2.70 -6.08 -3.29
CA ILE A 54 -1.50 -6.10 -4.13
C ILE A 54 -0.35 -6.59 -3.27
N ASP A 55 0.04 -7.85 -3.42
CA ASP A 55 1.14 -8.44 -2.64
C ASP A 55 2.42 -7.59 -2.78
N ARG A 56 3.20 -7.50 -1.71
CA ARG A 56 4.39 -6.62 -1.66
C ARG A 56 5.39 -6.93 -2.76
N ASN A 57 5.50 -8.19 -3.18
CA ASN A 57 6.43 -8.64 -4.21
C ASN A 57 6.11 -8.13 -5.61
N VAL A 58 4.86 -7.70 -5.86
CA VAL A 58 4.39 -7.28 -7.19
C VAL A 58 4.02 -5.81 -7.25
N LEU A 59 4.23 -5.09 -6.13
CA LEU A 59 3.68 -3.76 -5.92
C LEU A 59 4.17 -2.77 -6.97
N GLU A 60 5.47 -2.78 -7.26
CA GLU A 60 6.14 -1.82 -8.12
C GLU A 60 5.55 -1.84 -9.54
N TRP A 61 5.46 -3.00 -10.18
CA TRP A 61 4.92 -3.10 -11.54
C TRP A 61 3.40 -3.07 -11.60
N ARG A 62 2.70 -3.33 -10.49
CA ARG A 62 1.25 -3.13 -10.42
C ARG A 62 0.90 -1.64 -10.33
N LEU A 63 1.77 -0.82 -9.75
CA LEU A 63 1.55 0.62 -9.55
C LEU A 63 2.24 1.51 -10.59
N ASP A 64 3.12 0.98 -11.42
CA ASP A 64 3.71 1.69 -12.56
C ASP A 64 2.68 1.85 -13.71
N PRO A 65 2.31 3.08 -14.10
CA PRO A 65 1.35 3.33 -15.19
C PRO A 65 1.83 2.84 -16.57
N THR A 66 3.14 2.62 -16.73
CA THR A 66 3.75 2.15 -17.99
C THR A 66 3.80 0.62 -18.07
N SER A 67 3.60 -0.07 -16.94
CA SER A 67 3.63 -1.53 -16.88
C SER A 67 2.44 -2.15 -17.65
N PRO A 68 2.67 -3.23 -18.41
CA PRO A 68 1.60 -3.99 -19.04
C PRO A 68 0.68 -4.67 -18.01
N ASP A 69 1.21 -4.95 -16.82
CA ASP A 69 0.50 -5.63 -15.73
C ASP A 69 -0.09 -4.66 -14.71
N ARG A 70 -0.19 -3.36 -14.99
CA ARG A 70 -0.66 -2.36 -14.01
C ARG A 70 -2.12 -2.57 -13.55
N ILE A 71 -2.46 -1.99 -12.41
CA ILE A 71 -3.86 -1.83 -12.00
C ILE A 71 -4.53 -0.68 -12.77
N PRO A 72 -5.86 -0.70 -12.96
CA PRO A 72 -6.58 0.39 -13.60
C PRO A 72 -6.42 1.75 -12.91
N GLN A 73 -6.10 1.79 -11.61
CA GLN A 73 -5.91 3.01 -10.83
C GLN A 73 -4.53 3.66 -11.06
N ALA A 74 -3.54 2.92 -11.56
CA ALA A 74 -2.22 3.42 -11.88
C ALA A 74 -2.26 4.15 -13.23
N THR A 75 -2.78 5.38 -13.21
CA THR A 75 -3.11 6.16 -14.42
C THR A 75 -2.22 7.36 -14.69
N GLY A 76 -1.35 7.74 -13.75
CA GLY A 76 -0.60 8.99 -13.84
C GLY A 76 0.84 8.87 -13.37
N ASP A 77 1.73 9.49 -14.15
CA ASP A 77 3.13 9.69 -13.83
C ASP A 77 3.22 11.04 -13.11
N ALA A 78 2.80 11.09 -11.84
CA ALA A 78 3.00 12.28 -11.04
C ALA A 78 4.50 12.43 -10.75
N VAL A 79 5.20 13.11 -11.66
CA VAL A 79 6.47 13.81 -11.41
C VAL A 79 6.14 15.22 -10.98
#